data_AF-A0A3M1LI14-F1
#
_entry.id   AF-A0A3M1LI14-F1
#
_cell.length_a   1.000
_cell.length_b   1.000
_cell.length_c   1.000
_cell.angle_alpha   90.00
_cell.angle_beta   90.00
_cell.angle_gamma   90.00
#
_symmetry.space_group_name_H-M   'P 1'
#
loop_
_entity.id
_entity.type
_entity.pdbx_description
1 polymer ?
#
loop_
_entity_poly.entity_id
_entity_poly.type
_entity_poly.pdbx_seq_one_letter_code
_entity_poly.pdbx_strand_id
1 'polypeptide(L)'
;MNLATRVANRGRSTGREVGRRLLLASAGILIYPAYRPLFAFVLGVLGAGVLLIQVRPLALRGLMLLERLPLVARFGHSLRAFYESSFRLLRLRPLLLAVGLGTVSWAGEGVAFYLVLIGLGLPPSPTLLFQAVFILAFSTIVGAVSTLPGGLGAAEVSLGAMLQLLVGLERGLAGTATLMIRLGTLWFGVLLGLLMLARYHRRFFG
;
A
#
# COMPACT_ATOMS: atom_id res chain seq x y z
N MET A 1 34.24 -10.07 -32.02
CA MET A 1 33.45 -10.17 -30.76
C MET A 1 32.51 -8.97 -30.69
N ASN A 2 31.21 -9.17 -30.94
CA ASN A 2 30.26 -8.11 -31.34
C ASN A 2 29.69 -7.29 -30.17
N LEU A 3 29.38 -6.00 -30.41
CA LEU A 3 28.74 -5.12 -29.42
C LEU A 3 27.36 -5.65 -28.96
N ALA A 4 26.63 -6.32 -29.86
CA ALA A 4 25.33 -6.91 -29.57
C ALA A 4 25.40 -8.00 -28.48
N THR A 5 26.46 -8.81 -28.47
CA THR A 5 26.67 -9.83 -27.43
C THR A 5 27.07 -9.21 -26.09
N ARG A 6 27.74 -8.05 -26.07
CA ARG A 6 28.05 -7.34 -24.81
C ARG A 6 26.82 -6.72 -24.15
N VAL A 7 25.89 -6.15 -24.93
CA VAL A 7 24.64 -5.56 -24.39
C VAL A 7 23.69 -6.64 -23.88
N ALA A 8 23.55 -7.74 -24.62
CA ALA A 8 22.72 -8.88 -24.20
C ALA A 8 23.26 -9.56 -22.92
N ASN A 9 24.59 -9.61 -22.74
CA ASN A 9 25.18 -10.15 -21.51
C ASN A 9 25.08 -9.18 -20.32
N ARG A 10 25.18 -7.86 -20.55
CA ARG A 10 24.98 -6.84 -19.51
C ARG A 10 23.56 -6.87 -18.94
N GLY A 11 22.54 -6.99 -19.79
CA GLY A 11 21.15 -7.11 -19.35
C GLY A 11 20.88 -8.36 -18.51
N ARG A 12 21.49 -9.50 -18.88
CA ARG A 12 21.36 -10.76 -18.11
C ARG A 12 22.13 -10.75 -16.79
N SER A 13 23.30 -10.10 -16.71
CA SER A 13 24.07 -10.00 -15.47
C SER A 13 23.42 -9.02 -14.49
N THR A 14 22.94 -7.87 -14.97
CA THR A 14 22.25 -6.88 -14.13
C THR A 14 20.91 -7.40 -13.64
N GLY A 15 20.14 -8.11 -14.46
CA GLY A 15 18.88 -8.74 -14.03
C GLY A 15 19.05 -9.80 -12.94
N ARG A 16 20.12 -10.60 -13.02
CA ARG A 16 20.46 -11.59 -11.97
C ARG A 16 20.93 -10.94 -10.67
N GLU A 17 21.71 -9.87 -10.73
CA GLU A 17 22.14 -9.14 -9.54
C GLU A 17 21.02 -8.34 -8.87
N VAL A 18 20.15 -7.70 -9.66
CA VAL A 18 18.99 -6.97 -9.16
C VAL A 18 17.97 -7.94 -8.56
N GLY A 19 17.73 -9.09 -9.20
CA GLY A 19 16.90 -10.15 -8.63
C GLY A 19 17.44 -10.65 -7.28
N ARG A 20 18.77 -10.80 -7.15
CA ARG A 20 19.42 -11.13 -5.87
C ARG A 20 19.27 -10.00 -4.84
N ARG A 21 19.42 -8.73 -5.24
CA ARG A 21 19.25 -7.56 -4.35
C ARG A 21 17.81 -7.36 -3.90
N LEU A 22 16.83 -7.72 -4.72
CA LEU A 22 15.41 -7.66 -4.38
C LEU A 22 14.99 -8.83 -3.49
N LEU A 23 15.48 -10.05 -3.75
CA LEU A 23 15.37 -11.18 -2.82
C LEU A 23 16.02 -10.86 -1.45
N LEU A 24 17.16 -10.17 -1.47
CA LEU A 24 17.82 -9.68 -0.26
C LEU A 24 17.10 -8.48 0.39
N ALA A 25 16.33 -7.69 -0.36
CA ALA A 25 15.54 -6.58 0.16
C ALA A 25 14.21 -7.05 0.77
N SER A 26 13.55 -8.05 0.18
CA SER A 26 12.36 -8.71 0.75
C SER A 26 12.71 -9.63 1.92
N ALA A 27 13.88 -10.27 1.92
CA ALA A 27 14.46 -10.90 3.12
C ALA A 27 15.12 -9.86 4.07
N GLY A 28 15.28 -8.61 3.62
CA GLY A 28 16.11 -7.59 4.24
C GLY A 28 15.56 -7.00 5.53
N ILE A 29 14.26 -7.10 5.76
CA ILE A 29 13.62 -6.62 7.01
C ILE A 29 14.11 -7.42 8.22
N LEU A 30 14.47 -8.70 8.04
CA LEU A 30 15.03 -9.54 9.11
C LEU A 30 16.56 -9.51 9.14
N ILE A 31 17.24 -9.18 8.04
CA ILE A 31 18.69 -9.36 7.87
C ILE A 31 19.48 -8.04 8.01
N TYR A 32 18.91 -6.86 7.76
CA TYR A 32 19.62 -5.58 7.93
C TYR A 32 19.46 -4.99 9.34
N PRO A 33 20.51 -4.97 10.18
CA PRO A 33 20.46 -4.40 11.53
C PRO A 33 20.09 -2.91 11.53
N ALA A 34 20.40 -2.19 10.44
CA ALA A 34 20.15 -0.75 10.29
C ALA A 34 18.66 -0.37 10.21
N TYR A 35 17.80 -1.25 9.68
CA TYR A 35 16.37 -0.96 9.52
C TYR A 35 15.50 -1.55 10.64
N ARG A 36 16.04 -2.47 11.46
CA ARG A 36 15.38 -2.99 12.67
C ARG A 36 14.88 -1.88 13.63
N PRO A 37 15.66 -0.82 13.95
CA PRO A 37 15.17 0.23 14.84
C PRO A 37 14.02 1.04 14.21
N LEU A 38 14.07 1.32 12.91
CA LEU A 38 12.98 2.02 12.21
C LEU A 38 11.71 1.18 12.16
N PHE A 39 11.83 -0.11 11.85
CA PHE A 39 10.69 -1.03 11.83
C PHE A 39 10.09 -1.22 13.22
N ALA A 40 10.92 -1.39 14.25
CA ALA A 40 10.49 -1.45 15.65
C ALA A 40 9.85 -0.15 16.11
N PHE A 41 10.37 1.01 15.69
CA PHE A 41 9.78 2.31 15.98
C PHE A 41 8.38 2.45 15.36
N VAL A 42 8.21 2.13 14.07
CA VAL A 42 6.90 2.19 13.40
C VAL A 42 5.90 1.23 14.05
N LEU A 43 6.30 -0.01 14.31
CA LEU A 43 5.47 -0.97 15.05
C LEU A 43 5.13 -0.48 16.47
N GLY A 44 6.10 0.14 17.15
CA GLY A 44 5.92 0.70 18.48
C GLY A 44 4.93 1.86 18.49
N VAL A 45 5.02 2.79 17.55
CA VAL A 45 4.08 3.92 17.38
C VAL A 45 2.68 3.41 17.07
N LEU A 46 2.54 2.47 16.13
CA LEU A 46 1.25 1.86 15.78
C LEU A 46 0.65 1.10 16.97
N GLY A 47 1.46 0.28 17.65
CA GLY A 47 1.04 -0.47 18.83
C GLY A 47 0.65 0.44 19.99
N ALA A 48 1.42 1.49 20.26
CA ALA A 48 1.11 2.50 21.25
C ALA A 48 -0.18 3.24 20.91
N GLY A 49 -0.40 3.60 19.64
CA GLY A 49 -1.66 4.19 19.18
C GLY A 49 -2.86 3.28 19.43
N VAL A 50 -2.74 1.98 19.10
CA VAL A 50 -3.78 0.98 19.38
C VAL A 50 -4.02 0.85 20.89
N LEU A 51 -2.96 0.77 21.70
CA LEU A 51 -3.06 0.68 23.17
C LEU A 51 -3.72 1.93 23.76
N LEU A 52 -3.31 3.13 23.34
CA LEU A 52 -3.90 4.40 23.77
C LEU A 52 -5.39 4.46 23.47
N ILE A 53 -5.82 3.97 22.30
CA ILE A 53 -7.24 3.91 21.94
C ILE A 53 -7.99 2.86 22.77
N GLN A 54 -7.34 1.74 23.13
CA GLN A 54 -7.91 0.72 24.01
C GLN A 54 -8.09 1.19 25.46
N VAL A 55 -7.27 2.13 25.95
CA VAL A 55 -7.44 2.71 27.30
C VAL A 55 -8.58 3.74 27.29
N ARG A 56 -9.82 3.25 27.41
CA ARG A 56 -11.07 4.06 27.50
C ARG A 56 -10.96 5.33 28.36
N PRO A 57 -10.45 5.30 29.61
CA PRO A 57 -10.41 6.50 30.44
C PRO A 57 -9.42 7.56 29.93
N LEU A 58 -8.32 7.17 29.27
CA LEU A 58 -7.35 8.11 28.70
C LEU A 58 -7.92 8.77 27.44
N ALA A 59 -8.53 7.97 26.57
CA ALA A 59 -9.13 8.46 25.35
C ALA A 59 -10.32 9.40 25.62
N LEU A 60 -11.22 9.02 26.54
CA LEU A 60 -12.35 9.89 26.94
C LEU A 60 -11.87 11.17 27.63
N ARG A 61 -10.81 11.13 28.45
CA ARG A 61 -10.19 12.35 29.01
C ARG A 61 -9.59 13.25 27.93
N GLY A 62 -8.90 12.67 26.95
CA GLY A 62 -8.37 13.41 25.80
C GLY A 62 -9.49 14.07 24.99
N LEU A 63 -10.58 13.34 24.72
CA LEU A 63 -11.77 13.87 24.06
C LEU A 63 -12.41 15.01 24.86
N MET A 64 -12.55 14.87 26.18
CA MET A 64 -13.07 15.96 27.03
C MET A 64 -12.17 17.20 27.03
N LEU A 65 -10.84 17.04 26.99
CA LEU A 65 -9.92 18.17 26.83
C LEU A 65 -10.05 18.83 25.46
N LEU A 66 -10.25 18.04 24.41
CA LEU A 66 -10.39 18.53 23.04
C LEU A 66 -11.76 19.22 22.82
N GLU A 67 -12.82 18.72 23.46
CA GLU A 67 -14.15 19.36 23.47
C GLU A 67 -14.17 20.73 24.19
N ARG A 68 -13.15 21.06 25.00
CA ARG A 68 -13.00 22.40 25.60
C ARG A 68 -12.54 23.46 24.60
N LEU A 69 -12.05 23.06 23.42
CA LEU A 69 -11.67 24.01 22.36
C LEU A 69 -12.92 24.39 21.56
N PRO A 70 -13.23 25.70 21.42
CA PRO A 70 -14.47 26.17 20.80
C PRO A 70 -14.62 25.75 19.33
N LEU A 71 -13.50 25.53 18.61
CA LEU A 71 -13.50 25.02 17.23
C LEU A 71 -13.85 23.53 17.10
N VAL A 72 -13.61 22.73 18.15
CA VAL A 72 -13.77 21.27 18.16
C VAL A 72 -15.05 20.85 18.88
N ALA A 73 -15.52 21.65 19.85
CA ALA A 73 -16.79 21.47 20.56
C ALA A 73 -17.97 21.24 19.60
N ARG A 74 -18.01 21.96 18.46
CA ARG A 74 -19.03 21.79 17.41
C ARG A 74 -19.06 20.40 16.76
N PHE A 75 -17.98 19.64 16.85
CA PHE A 75 -17.86 18.28 16.32
C PHE A 75 -17.83 17.20 17.40
N GLY A 76 -18.05 17.53 18.68
CA GLY A 76 -17.91 16.60 19.81
C GLY A 76 -18.70 15.30 19.62
N HIS A 77 -19.93 15.37 19.09
CA HIS A 77 -20.73 14.18 18.80
C HIS A 77 -20.09 13.30 17.71
N SER A 78 -19.63 13.89 16.61
CA SER A 78 -18.92 13.16 15.54
C SER A 78 -17.59 12.57 16.02
N LEU A 79 -16.86 13.28 16.88
CA LEU A 79 -15.61 12.82 17.48
C LEU A 79 -15.84 11.63 18.41
N ARG A 80 -16.89 11.64 19.23
CA ARG A 80 -17.29 10.50 20.06
C ARG A 80 -17.76 9.31 19.22
N ALA A 81 -18.57 9.54 18.19
CA ALA A 81 -19.02 8.49 17.27
C ALA A 81 -17.84 7.86 16.51
N PHE A 82 -16.88 8.68 16.09
CA PHE A 82 -15.62 8.23 15.50
C PHE A 82 -14.82 7.39 16.49
N TYR A 83 -14.62 7.87 17.73
CA TYR A 83 -13.93 7.13 18.78
C TYR A 83 -14.58 5.77 19.08
N GLU A 84 -15.90 5.72 19.28
CA GLU A 84 -16.62 4.47 19.57
C GLU A 84 -16.51 3.48 18.40
N SER A 85 -16.47 3.98 17.17
CA SER A 85 -16.29 3.17 15.96
C SER A 85 -14.85 2.67 15.83
N SER A 86 -13.86 3.53 16.01
CA SER A 86 -12.43 3.17 16.05
C SER A 86 -12.14 2.19 17.18
N PHE A 87 -12.70 2.38 18.37
CA PHE A 87 -12.57 1.46 19.49
C PHE A 87 -13.12 0.07 19.15
N ARG A 88 -14.28 0.00 18.49
CA ARG A 88 -14.85 -1.28 18.02
C ARG A 88 -14.00 -1.95 16.94
N LEU A 89 -13.45 -1.19 15.99
CA LEU A 89 -12.56 -1.70 14.94
C LEU A 89 -11.19 -2.16 15.48
N LEU A 90 -10.66 -1.48 16.49
CA LEU A 90 -9.34 -1.74 17.06
C LEU A 90 -9.35 -2.81 18.15
N ARG A 91 -10.50 -3.46 18.42
CA ARG A 91 -10.54 -4.68 19.22
C ARG A 91 -9.75 -5.76 18.50
N LEU A 92 -9.06 -6.60 19.26
CA LEU A 92 -8.11 -7.60 18.73
C LEU A 92 -8.70 -8.46 17.60
N ARG A 93 -9.94 -8.95 17.76
CA ARG A 93 -10.60 -9.80 16.74
C ARG A 93 -10.86 -9.04 15.43
N PRO A 94 -11.63 -7.92 15.40
CA PRO A 94 -11.80 -7.11 14.20
C PRO A 94 -10.48 -6.61 13.58
N LEU A 95 -9.51 -6.22 14.41
CA LEU A 95 -8.19 -5.77 13.94
C LEU A 95 -7.45 -6.88 13.20
N LEU A 96 -7.38 -8.09 13.77
CA LEU A 96 -6.75 -9.24 13.12
C LEU A 96 -7.45 -9.62 11.82
N LEU A 97 -8.79 -9.57 11.79
CA LEU A 97 -9.55 -9.81 10.57
C LEU A 97 -9.26 -8.74 9.50
N ALA A 98 -9.25 -7.45 9.89
CA ALA A 98 -8.97 -6.35 8.98
C ALA A 98 -7.54 -6.42 8.42
N VAL A 99 -6.54 -6.69 9.27
CA VAL A 99 -5.14 -6.86 8.87
C VAL A 99 -4.99 -8.10 7.98
N GLY A 100 -5.63 -9.22 8.32
CA GLY A 100 -5.62 -10.43 7.52
C GLY A 100 -6.22 -10.23 6.13
N LEU A 101 -7.43 -9.64 6.05
CA LEU A 101 -8.07 -9.29 4.79
C LEU A 101 -7.23 -8.31 3.97
N GLY A 102 -6.66 -7.28 4.61
CA GLY A 102 -5.77 -6.33 3.96
C GLY A 102 -4.52 -7.00 3.38
N THR A 103 -3.93 -7.96 4.11
CA THR A 103 -2.75 -8.71 3.68
C THR A 103 -3.07 -9.58 2.47
N VAL A 104 -4.20 -10.29 2.49
CA VAL A 104 -4.67 -11.10 1.34
C VAL A 104 -4.97 -10.22 0.13
N SER A 105 -5.61 -9.08 0.34
CA SER A 105 -5.90 -8.10 -0.71
C SER A 105 -4.62 -7.60 -1.36
N TRP A 106 -3.64 -7.16 -0.57
CA TRP A 106 -2.35 -6.68 -1.09
C TRP A 106 -1.54 -7.76 -1.80
N ALA A 107 -1.56 -9.00 -1.29
CA ALA A 107 -0.95 -10.13 -1.98
C ALA A 107 -1.61 -10.36 -3.34
N GLY A 108 -2.94 -10.26 -3.40
CA GLY A 108 -3.72 -10.34 -4.64
C GLY A 108 -3.35 -9.25 -5.64
N GLU A 109 -3.15 -7.99 -5.20
CA GLU A 109 -2.70 -6.91 -6.07
C GLU A 109 -1.31 -7.17 -6.67
N GLY A 110 -0.39 -7.70 -5.87
CA GLY A 110 0.93 -8.11 -6.33
C GLY A 110 0.87 -9.17 -7.44
N VAL A 111 0.02 -10.19 -7.25
CA VAL A 111 -0.21 -11.25 -8.24
C VAL A 111 -0.91 -10.70 -9.48
N ALA A 112 -1.93 -9.85 -9.33
CA ALA A 112 -2.63 -9.24 -10.44
C ALA A 112 -1.68 -8.41 -11.31
N PHE A 113 -0.80 -7.62 -10.69
CA PHE A 113 0.19 -6.84 -11.42
C PHE A 113 1.22 -7.72 -12.13
N TYR A 114 1.68 -8.79 -11.48
CA TYR A 114 2.52 -9.79 -12.13
C TYR A 114 1.86 -10.38 -13.39
N LEU A 115 0.56 -10.72 -13.32
CA LEU A 115 -0.19 -11.21 -14.47
C LEU A 115 -0.34 -10.15 -15.58
N VAL A 116 -0.54 -8.88 -15.22
CA VAL A 116 -0.53 -7.76 -16.19
C VAL A 116 0.80 -7.71 -16.94
N LEU A 117 1.93 -7.81 -16.22
CA LEU A 117 3.26 -7.77 -16.83
C LEU A 117 3.49 -8.97 -17.77
N ILE A 118 3.03 -10.16 -17.40
CA ILE A 118 3.07 -11.34 -18.30
C ILE A 118 2.20 -11.09 -19.54
N GLY A 119 0.99 -10.54 -19.36
CA GLY A 119 0.09 -10.21 -20.46
C GLY A 119 0.66 -9.18 -21.44
N LEU A 120 1.58 -8.33 -20.97
CA LEU A 120 2.34 -7.37 -21.79
C LEU A 120 3.58 -7.98 -22.46
N GLY A 121 3.77 -9.31 -22.36
CA GLY A 121 4.82 -10.05 -23.05
C GLY A 121 6.09 -10.30 -22.26
N LEU A 122 6.11 -10.02 -20.95
CA LEU A 122 7.26 -10.34 -20.11
C LEU A 122 7.29 -11.84 -19.78
N PRO A 123 8.48 -12.48 -19.77
CA PRO A 123 8.59 -13.89 -19.46
C PRO A 123 8.24 -14.15 -17.98
N PRO A 124 7.36 -15.13 -17.69
CA PRO A 124 6.99 -15.46 -16.32
C PRO A 124 8.21 -15.95 -15.54
N SER A 125 8.48 -15.33 -14.39
CA SER A 125 9.56 -15.75 -13.49
C SER A 125 9.26 -15.33 -12.05
N PRO A 126 9.77 -16.08 -11.03
CA PRO A 126 9.66 -15.67 -9.64
C PRO A 126 10.27 -14.29 -9.38
N THR A 127 11.35 -13.95 -10.10
CA THR A 127 12.00 -12.63 -10.01
C THR A 127 11.06 -11.50 -10.43
N LEU A 128 10.31 -11.70 -11.52
CA LEU A 128 9.33 -10.72 -11.98
C LEU A 128 8.17 -10.54 -10.98
N LEU A 129 7.75 -11.60 -10.30
CA LEU A 129 6.76 -11.50 -9.21
C LEU A 129 7.28 -10.65 -8.05
N PHE A 130 8.50 -10.90 -7.58
CA PHE A 130 9.11 -10.09 -6.51
C PHE A 130 9.30 -8.63 -6.93
N GLN A 131 9.68 -8.39 -8.19
CA GLN A 131 9.76 -7.05 -8.76
C GLN A 131 8.41 -6.36 -8.77
N ALA A 132 7.35 -7.02 -9.24
CA ALA A 132 5.99 -6.48 -9.27
C ALA A 132 5.52 -6.06 -7.88
N VAL A 133 5.65 -6.94 -6.88
CA VAL A 133 5.28 -6.66 -5.48
C VAL A 133 6.09 -5.50 -4.91
N PHE A 134 7.41 -5.48 -5.13
CA PHE A 134 8.29 -4.42 -4.65
C PHE A 134 7.92 -3.06 -5.25
N ILE A 135 7.71 -3.02 -6.57
CA ILE A 135 7.37 -1.80 -7.31
C ILE A 135 6.04 -1.22 -6.82
N LEU A 136 5.03 -2.07 -6.62
CA LEU A 136 3.75 -1.66 -6.05
C LEU A 136 3.90 -1.11 -4.63
N ALA A 137 4.57 -1.85 -3.74
CA ALA A 137 4.75 -1.44 -2.35
C ALA A 137 5.50 -0.11 -2.25
N PHE A 138 6.59 0.05 -3.01
CA PHE A 138 7.36 1.29 -3.06
C PHE A 138 6.51 2.46 -3.55
N SER A 139 5.76 2.25 -4.64
CA SER A 139 4.93 3.30 -5.23
C SER A 139 3.81 3.75 -4.30
N THR A 140 3.23 2.83 -3.52
CA THR A 140 2.24 3.16 -2.50
C THR A 140 2.82 4.00 -1.37
N ILE A 141 4.06 3.70 -0.93
CA ILE A 141 4.75 4.51 0.09
C ILE A 141 5.02 5.92 -0.45
N VAL A 142 5.55 6.03 -1.67
CA VAL A 142 5.79 7.33 -2.31
C VAL A 142 4.49 8.12 -2.45
N GLY A 143 3.41 7.46 -2.91
CA GLY A 143 2.09 8.06 -2.99
C GLY A 143 1.60 8.58 -1.64
N ALA A 144 1.73 7.79 -0.57
CA ALA A 144 1.31 8.17 0.77
C ALA A 144 2.09 9.35 1.36
N VAL A 145 3.41 9.42 1.10
CA VAL A 145 4.27 10.50 1.60
C VAL A 145 4.14 11.79 0.78
N SER A 146 3.69 11.71 -0.47
CA SER A 146 3.63 12.87 -1.38
C SER A 146 2.66 13.97 -0.97
N THR A 147 1.77 13.73 0.01
CA THR A 147 0.70 14.66 0.43
C THR A 147 -0.28 15.10 -0.66
N LEU A 148 -0.14 14.57 -1.88
CA LEU A 148 -1.07 14.80 -2.97
C LEU A 148 -2.42 14.15 -2.62
N PRO A 149 -3.55 14.79 -2.96
CA PRO A 149 -4.87 14.22 -2.73
C PRO A 149 -4.97 12.84 -3.41
N GLY A 150 -5.10 11.79 -2.60
CA GLY A 150 -5.18 10.40 -3.06
C GLY A 150 -3.85 9.78 -3.54
N GLY A 151 -2.70 10.46 -3.37
CA GLY A 151 -1.40 9.97 -3.85
C GLY A 151 -1.31 9.83 -5.38
N LEU A 152 -2.28 10.40 -6.10
CA LEU A 152 -2.37 10.40 -7.56
C LEU A 152 -1.24 11.26 -8.14
N GLY A 153 -0.58 10.75 -9.18
CA GLY A 153 0.59 11.36 -9.79
C GLY A 153 1.90 10.80 -9.22
N ALA A 154 2.13 10.96 -7.90
CA ALA A 154 3.37 10.46 -7.29
C ALA A 154 3.49 8.94 -7.36
N ALA A 155 2.40 8.21 -7.06
CA ALA A 155 2.39 6.75 -7.13
C ALA A 155 2.56 6.25 -8.58
N GLU A 156 1.88 6.86 -9.55
CA GLU A 156 1.97 6.49 -10.97
C GLU A 156 3.35 6.76 -11.56
N VAL A 157 3.92 7.92 -11.24
CA VAL A 157 5.26 8.29 -11.71
C VAL A 157 6.29 7.34 -11.13
N SER A 158 6.22 7.04 -9.82
CA SER A 158 7.15 6.07 -9.22
C SER A 158 6.97 4.67 -9.80
N LEU A 159 5.74 4.24 -10.09
CA LEU A 159 5.45 2.93 -10.64
C LEU A 159 5.98 2.77 -12.07
N GLY A 160 5.69 3.74 -12.93
CA GLY A 160 6.21 3.79 -14.29
C GLY A 160 7.73 3.96 -14.36
N ALA A 161 8.32 4.76 -13.47
CA ALA A 161 9.77 4.92 -13.37
C ALA A 161 10.46 3.64 -12.90
N MET A 162 9.92 2.97 -11.88
CA MET A 162 10.48 1.72 -11.38
C MET A 162 10.33 0.57 -12.38
N LEU A 163 9.25 0.50 -13.16
CA LEU A 163 9.14 -0.45 -14.26
C LEU A 163 10.22 -0.23 -15.32
N GLN A 164 10.50 1.02 -15.69
CA GLN A 164 11.59 1.34 -16.62
C GLN A 164 12.96 0.97 -16.03
N LEU A 165 13.20 1.29 -14.76
CA LEU A 165 14.52 1.14 -14.12
C LEU A 165 14.84 -0.30 -13.71
N LEU A 166 13.88 -1.03 -13.13
CA LEU A 166 14.10 -2.37 -12.56
C LEU A 166 13.76 -3.48 -13.55
N VAL A 167 12.79 -3.24 -14.43
CA VAL A 167 12.30 -4.25 -15.37
C VAL A 167 12.76 -3.96 -16.81
N GLY A 168 13.12 -2.71 -17.12
CA GLY A 168 13.59 -2.32 -18.45
C GLY A 168 12.46 -2.18 -19.47
N LEU A 169 11.23 -1.99 -19.01
CA LEU A 169 10.06 -1.78 -19.88
C LEU A 169 10.20 -0.46 -20.65
N GLU A 170 9.83 -0.50 -21.93
CA GLU A 170 9.70 0.71 -22.75
C GLU A 170 8.57 1.60 -22.19
N ARG A 171 8.69 2.92 -22.40
CA ARG A 171 7.87 3.92 -21.70
C ARG A 171 6.37 3.73 -21.96
N GLY A 172 5.99 3.38 -23.20
CA GLY A 172 4.61 3.08 -23.56
C GLY A 172 4.05 1.91 -22.75
N LEU A 173 4.75 0.78 -22.75
CA LEU A 173 4.33 -0.42 -21.99
C LEU A 173 4.33 -0.20 -20.47
N ALA A 174 5.30 0.55 -19.93
CA ALA A 174 5.31 0.91 -18.50
C ALA A 174 4.09 1.75 -18.11
N GLY A 175 3.70 2.69 -18.97
CA GLY A 175 2.47 3.47 -18.83
C GLY A 175 1.22 2.60 -18.87
N THR A 176 1.14 1.69 -19.86
CA THR A 176 0.02 0.73 -19.98
C THR A 176 -0.10 -0.15 -18.74
N ALA A 177 0.99 -0.74 -18.27
CA ALA A 177 1.01 -1.57 -17.06
C ALA A 177 0.51 -0.78 -15.83
N THR A 178 0.97 0.46 -15.70
CA THR A 178 0.58 1.37 -14.60
C THR A 178 -0.92 1.66 -14.63
N LEU A 179 -1.46 1.98 -15.81
CA LEU A 179 -2.88 2.27 -15.96
C LEU A 179 -3.73 1.03 -15.73
N MET A 180 -3.33 -0.14 -16.25
CA MET A 180 -4.08 -1.39 -16.05
C MET A 180 -4.18 -1.77 -14.58
N ILE A 181 -3.07 -1.70 -13.82
CA ILE A 181 -3.12 -2.05 -12.40
C ILE A 181 -3.91 -1.02 -11.60
N ARG A 182 -3.75 0.29 -11.87
CA ARG A 182 -4.52 1.35 -11.20
C ARG A 182 -6.01 1.24 -11.51
N LEU A 183 -6.38 0.91 -12.76
CA LEU A 183 -7.77 0.65 -13.15
C LEU A 183 -8.34 -0.53 -12.37
N GLY A 184 -7.59 -1.63 -12.27
CA GLY A 184 -7.99 -2.83 -11.54
C GLY A 184 -8.16 -2.62 -10.04
N THR A 185 -7.33 -1.81 -9.39
CA THR A 185 -7.34 -1.65 -7.92
C THR A 185 -8.21 -0.49 -7.43
N LEU A 186 -8.17 0.67 -8.08
CA LEU A 186 -8.95 1.85 -7.65
C LEU A 186 -10.42 1.74 -8.04
N TRP A 187 -10.71 1.40 -9.30
CA TRP A 187 -12.09 1.50 -9.80
C TRP A 187 -12.96 0.35 -9.33
N PHE A 188 -12.39 -0.82 -9.07
CA PHE A 188 -13.12 -1.89 -8.38
C PHE A 188 -13.58 -1.47 -6.98
N GLY A 189 -12.69 -0.83 -6.21
CA GLY A 189 -13.02 -0.29 -4.89
C GLY A 189 -14.10 0.79 -4.94
N VAL A 190 -14.01 1.70 -5.92
CA VAL A 190 -15.03 2.76 -6.15
C VAL A 190 -16.37 2.16 -6.52
N LEU A 191 -16.42 1.19 -7.45
CA LEU A 191 -17.66 0.51 -7.86
C LEU A 191 -18.30 -0.25 -6.69
N LEU A 192 -17.50 -0.98 -5.91
CA LEU A 192 -18.00 -1.69 -4.72
C LEU A 192 -18.53 -0.71 -3.66
N GLY A 193 -17.82 0.40 -3.43
CA GLY A 193 -18.24 1.47 -2.54
C GLY A 193 -19.57 2.11 -2.97
N LEU A 194 -19.71 2.44 -4.26
CA LEU A 194 -20.94 2.94 -4.87
C LEU A 194 -22.09 1.94 -4.75
N LEU A 195 -21.83 0.65 -5.00
CA LEU A 195 -22.84 -0.40 -4.89
C LEU A 195 -23.33 -0.56 -3.45
N MET A 196 -22.42 -0.55 -2.48
CA MET A 196 -22.77 -0.61 -1.05
C MET A 196 -23.52 0.63 -0.60
N LEU A 197 -23.09 1.81 -1.04
CA LEU A 197 -23.79 3.07 -0.76
C LEU A 197 -25.20 3.04 -1.36
N ALA A 198 -25.37 2.65 -2.62
CA ALA A 198 -26.67 2.53 -3.26
C ALA A 198 -27.59 1.53 -2.55
N ARG A 199 -27.02 0.44 -1.99
CA ARG A 199 -27.77 -0.57 -1.25
C ARG A 199 -28.16 -0.12 0.16
N TYR A 200 -27.31 0.63 0.85
CA TYR A 200 -27.55 1.10 2.22
C TYR A 200 -28.24 2.47 2.31
N HIS A 201 -28.12 3.31 1.28
CA HIS A 201 -28.83 4.58 1.19
C HIS A 201 -30.35 4.39 1.25
N ARG A 202 -30.87 3.29 0.68
CA ARG A 202 -32.29 2.92 0.73
C ARG A 202 -32.79 2.50 2.13
N ARG A 203 -31.90 2.30 3.10
CA ARG A 203 -32.24 1.77 4.43
C ARG A 203 -32.21 2.81 5.54
N PHE A 204 -31.63 3.98 5.29
CA PHE A 204 -31.52 5.08 6.27
C PHE A 204 -32.34 6.32 5.90
N PHE A 205 -32.70 6.50 4.62
CA PHE A 205 -33.51 7.63 4.13
C PHE A 205 -34.88 7.20 3.56
N GLY A 206 -35.37 6.01 3.93
CA GLY A 206 -36.70 5.50 3.60
C GLY A 206 -37.43 5.07 4.86
#